data_AF-U6N2W3-F1
#
_entry.id   AF-U6N2W3-F1
#
_cell.length_a   1.000
_cell.length_b   1.000
_cell.length_c   1.000
_cell.angle_alpha   90.00
_cell.angle_beta   90.00
_cell.angle_gamma   90.00
#
_symmetry.space_group_name_H-M   'P 1'
#
loop_
_entity.id
_entity.type
_entity.pdbx_description
1 polymer ?
#
loop_
_entity_poly.entity_id
_entity_poly.type
_entity_poly.pdbx_seq_one_letter_code
_entity_poly.pdbx_strand_id
1 'polypeptide(L)'
;MEAPKGLSENLQAREPRPPGVYTLHADVELLLDQIRQGTCKDSIIQLLVDPETCQISAKKTLPFDSSSRKERLNWILCSAKEEGPSLFVFRIDLRSNSPEWALLVWAPKSSLSVAERAFYFTALSWLSSSFVDTNLPREFYVTEEAEMPVFKWT
;
A
#
# COMPACT_ATOMS: atom_id res chain seq x y z
N MET A 1 -10.34 -60.76 6.87
CA MET A 1 -10.85 -59.37 6.89
C MET A 1 -9.73 -58.50 6.35
N GLU A 2 -9.80 -58.15 5.07
CA GLU A 2 -8.83 -57.27 4.42
C GLU A 2 -9.32 -55.81 4.58
N ALA A 3 -8.42 -54.92 5.00
CA ALA A 3 -8.69 -53.49 5.05
C ALA A 3 -8.66 -52.89 3.64
N PRO A 4 -9.58 -51.98 3.28
CA PRO A 4 -9.63 -51.45 1.93
C PRO A 4 -8.53 -50.42 1.67
N LYS A 5 -8.06 -50.48 0.42
CA LYS A 5 -7.01 -49.69 -0.21
C LYS A 5 -7.32 -48.19 -0.24
N GLY A 6 -6.32 -47.41 0.16
CA GLY A 6 -5.84 -46.24 -0.59
C GLY A 6 -6.86 -45.16 -0.98
N LEU A 7 -7.21 -44.30 -0.04
CA LEU A 7 -7.56 -42.91 -0.33
C LEU A 7 -6.27 -42.13 -0.55
N SER A 8 -5.65 -42.29 -1.72
CA SER A 8 -4.68 -41.33 -2.24
C SER A 8 -5.46 -40.20 -2.90
N GLU A 9 -6.16 -39.41 -2.10
CA GLU A 9 -6.63 -38.11 -2.56
C GLU A 9 -5.41 -37.23 -2.77
N ASN A 10 -5.34 -36.66 -3.98
CA ASN A 10 -4.34 -35.70 -4.42
C ASN A 10 -4.31 -34.47 -3.51
N LEU A 11 -3.64 -34.60 -2.36
CA LEU A 11 -2.96 -33.48 -1.73
C LEU A 11 -1.79 -33.14 -2.65
N GLN A 12 -2.06 -32.41 -3.72
CA GLN A 12 -1.05 -31.55 -4.31
C GLN A 12 -0.60 -30.65 -3.16
N ALA A 13 0.50 -31.05 -2.52
CA ALA A 13 1.26 -30.19 -1.66
C ALA A 13 1.57 -28.96 -2.50
N ARG A 14 0.81 -27.87 -2.29
CA ARG A 14 1.16 -26.56 -2.83
C ARG A 14 2.60 -26.33 -2.41
N GLU A 15 3.51 -26.31 -3.38
CA GLU A 15 4.89 -25.97 -3.09
C GLU A 15 4.87 -24.65 -2.32
N PRO A 16 5.53 -24.58 -1.15
CA PRO A 16 5.66 -23.32 -0.44
C PRO A 16 6.38 -22.37 -1.39
N ARG A 17 5.69 -21.30 -1.81
CA ARG A 17 6.32 -20.25 -2.61
C ARG A 17 7.52 -19.71 -1.85
N PRO A 18 8.62 -19.36 -2.54
CA PRO A 18 9.75 -18.74 -1.87
C PRO A 18 9.26 -17.50 -1.10
N PRO A 19 9.72 -17.30 0.14
CA PRO A 19 9.33 -16.13 0.91
C PRO A 19 9.76 -14.85 0.19
N GLY A 20 8.92 -13.81 0.27
CA GLY A 20 9.41 -12.43 0.24
C GLY A 20 9.38 -11.67 -1.09
N VAL A 21 8.61 -12.11 -2.09
CA VAL A 21 8.35 -11.26 -3.27
C VAL A 21 6.93 -10.71 -3.19
N TYR A 22 6.82 -9.41 -2.92
CA TYR A 22 5.55 -8.71 -3.05
C TYR A 22 5.11 -8.69 -4.51
N THR A 23 3.81 -8.68 -4.73
CA THR A 23 3.22 -8.59 -6.08
C THR A 23 2.13 -7.54 -6.08
N LEU A 24 1.87 -6.94 -7.24
CA LEU A 24 0.73 -6.05 -7.42
C LEU A 24 -0.44 -6.86 -7.96
N HIS A 25 -1.64 -6.57 -7.46
CA HIS A 25 -2.86 -6.97 -8.13
C HIS A 25 -3.11 -6.03 -9.33
N ALA A 26 -3.86 -6.51 -10.33
CA ALA A 26 -4.01 -5.83 -11.63
C ALA A 26 -4.65 -4.43 -11.54
N ASP A 27 -5.46 -4.19 -10.51
CA ASP A 27 -6.03 -2.88 -10.21
C ASP A 27 -4.96 -1.86 -9.80
N VAL A 28 -4.00 -2.27 -8.97
CA VAL A 28 -2.89 -1.42 -8.55
C VAL A 28 -1.94 -1.18 -9.71
N GLU A 29 -1.63 -2.19 -10.52
CA GLU A 29 -0.80 -2.02 -11.73
C GLU A 29 -1.38 -0.95 -12.65
N LEU A 30 -2.69 -1.01 -12.91
CA LEU A 30 -3.39 -0.02 -13.73
C LEU A 30 -3.32 1.40 -13.12
N LEU A 31 -3.51 1.52 -11.81
CA LEU A 31 -3.42 2.82 -11.13
C LEU A 31 -2.00 3.39 -11.19
N LEU A 32 -0.97 2.57 -11.00
CA LEU A 32 0.42 3.00 -11.12
C LEU A 32 0.75 3.42 -12.55
N ASP A 33 0.26 2.72 -13.57
CA ASP A 33 0.42 3.13 -14.96
C ASP A 33 -0.25 4.46 -15.26
N GLN A 34 -1.45 4.69 -14.73
CA GLN A 34 -2.12 5.98 -14.85
C GLN A 34 -1.34 7.10 -14.16
N ILE A 35 -0.70 6.82 -13.01
CA ILE A 35 0.17 7.79 -12.33
C ILE A 35 1.37 8.13 -13.21
N ARG A 36 2.06 7.12 -13.76
CA ARG A 36 3.22 7.29 -14.66
C ARG A 36 2.87 8.09 -15.91
N GLN A 37 1.69 7.86 -16.48
CA GLN A 37 1.20 8.55 -17.67
C GLN A 37 0.63 9.95 -17.38
N GLY A 38 0.49 10.34 -16.11
CA GLY A 38 -0.15 11.60 -15.72
C GLY A 38 -1.66 11.63 -15.99
N THR A 39 -2.31 10.47 -16.16
CA THR A 39 -3.74 10.34 -16.45
C THR A 39 -4.56 9.92 -15.22
N CYS A 40 -3.89 9.62 -14.10
CA CYS A 40 -4.55 9.28 -12.84
C CYS A 40 -5.41 10.44 -12.34
N LYS A 41 -6.70 10.18 -12.15
CA LYS A 41 -7.68 11.15 -11.63
C LYS A 41 -7.81 11.09 -10.11
N ASP A 42 -7.27 10.05 -9.50
CA ASP A 42 -7.30 9.88 -8.05
C ASP A 42 -6.21 10.71 -7.39
N SER A 43 -6.48 11.15 -6.17
CA SER A 43 -5.54 11.89 -5.33
C SER A 43 -5.05 11.09 -4.14
N ILE A 44 -5.79 10.03 -3.77
CA ILE A 44 -5.45 9.10 -2.72
C ILE A 44 -5.87 7.70 -3.16
N ILE A 45 -4.99 6.73 -2.98
CA ILE A 45 -5.21 5.31 -3.19
C ILE A 45 -4.81 4.61 -1.90
N GLN A 46 -5.77 3.99 -1.22
CA GLN A 46 -5.51 3.09 -0.10
C GLN A 46 -5.27 1.69 -0.64
N LEU A 47 -4.19 1.07 -0.19
CA LEU A 47 -3.78 -0.26 -0.56
C LEU A 47 -3.78 -1.18 0.65
N LEU A 48 -4.17 -2.44 0.44
CA LEU A 48 -4.00 -3.52 1.39
C LEU A 48 -2.82 -4.39 1.01
N VAL A 49 -2.21 -5.02 2.00
CA VAL A 49 -1.18 -6.03 1.79
C VAL A 49 -1.70 -7.32 2.40
N ASP A 50 -1.89 -8.34 1.57
CA ASP A 50 -2.27 -9.67 2.03
C ASP A 50 -1.06 -10.33 2.73
N PRO A 51 -1.13 -10.65 4.03
CA PRO A 51 -0.02 -11.23 4.78
C PRO A 51 0.30 -12.68 4.37
N GLU A 52 -0.64 -13.39 3.75
CA GLU A 52 -0.44 -14.77 3.29
C GLU A 52 0.15 -14.80 1.88
N THR A 53 -0.34 -13.93 0.99
CA THR A 53 0.05 -13.95 -0.43
C THR A 53 1.09 -12.90 -0.81
N CYS A 54 1.38 -11.94 0.07
CA CYS A 54 2.21 -10.75 -0.20
C CYS A 54 1.70 -9.91 -1.38
N GLN A 55 0.42 -10.06 -1.75
CA GLN A 55 -0.19 -9.30 -2.83
C GLN A 55 -0.69 -7.94 -2.31
N ILE A 56 -0.41 -6.88 -3.07
CA ILE A 56 -0.86 -5.52 -2.82
C ILE A 56 -2.05 -5.22 -3.74
N SER A 57 -3.20 -4.88 -3.16
CA SER A 57 -4.44 -4.60 -3.89
C SER A 57 -5.04 -3.24 -3.51
N ALA A 58 -5.84 -2.65 -4.40
CA ALA A 58 -6.52 -1.40 -4.11
C ALA A 58 -7.78 -1.66 -3.27
N LYS A 59 -7.96 -0.88 -2.21
CA LYS A 59 -9.14 -0.96 -1.35
C LYS A 59 -10.12 0.15 -1.62
N LYS A 60 -9.63 1.39 -1.58
CA LYS A 60 -10.41 2.62 -1.70
C LYS A 60 -9.57 3.63 -2.47
N THR A 61 -10.20 4.36 -3.38
CA THR A 61 -9.59 5.52 -4.04
C THR A 61 -10.44 6.75 -3.79
N LEU A 62 -9.81 7.92 -3.81
CA LEU A 62 -10.46 9.22 -3.69
C LEU A 62 -10.06 10.09 -4.87
N PRO A 63 -11.02 10.61 -5.68
CA PRO A 63 -10.72 11.48 -6.81
C PRO A 63 -10.03 12.77 -6.36
N PHE A 64 -9.31 13.42 -7.26
CA PHE A 64 -8.79 14.77 -7.05
C PHE A 64 -9.93 15.79 -7.22
N ASP A 65 -10.37 16.38 -6.11
CA ASP A 65 -11.54 17.28 -6.02
C ASP A 65 -11.17 18.72 -5.62
N SER A 66 -9.91 19.12 -5.75
CA SER A 66 -9.37 20.40 -5.24
C SER A 66 -9.32 20.51 -3.71
N SER A 67 -9.50 19.40 -2.99
CA SER A 67 -9.20 19.33 -1.56
C SER A 67 -7.82 19.91 -1.22
N SER A 68 -7.70 20.48 -0.03
CA SER A 68 -6.41 20.88 0.50
C SER A 68 -5.55 19.66 0.86
N ARG A 69 -4.22 19.83 0.91
CA ARG A 69 -3.31 18.77 1.41
C ARG A 69 -3.68 18.30 2.82
N LYS A 70 -4.18 19.22 3.66
CA LYS A 70 -4.60 18.92 5.03
C LYS A 70 -5.83 18.01 5.06
N GLU A 71 -6.82 18.27 4.22
CA GLU A 71 -8.02 17.43 4.11
C GLU A 71 -7.68 16.03 3.60
N ARG A 72 -6.78 15.91 2.61
CA ARG A 72 -6.30 14.61 2.14
C ARG A 72 -5.61 13.80 3.23
N LEU A 73 -4.72 14.44 4.00
CA LEU A 73 -4.07 13.78 5.13
C LEU A 73 -5.05 13.36 6.22
N ASN A 74 -6.06 14.19 6.50
CA ASN A 74 -7.12 13.84 7.45
C ASN A 74 -7.92 12.64 6.96
N TRP A 75 -8.20 12.55 5.66
CA TRP A 75 -8.84 11.36 5.07
C TRP A 75 -7.99 10.11 5.27
N ILE A 76 -6.69 10.18 4.94
CA ILE A 76 -5.75 9.06 5.14
C ILE A 76 -5.77 8.61 6.61
N LEU A 77 -5.68 9.55 7.55
CA LEU A 77 -5.71 9.25 8.98
C LEU A 77 -7.02 8.57 9.41
N CYS A 78 -8.16 9.09 8.96
CA CYS A 78 -9.46 8.50 9.26
C CYS A 78 -9.57 7.07 8.71
N SER A 79 -9.21 6.86 7.44
CA SER A 79 -9.22 5.54 6.81
C SER A 79 -8.25 4.56 7.49
N ALA A 80 -7.07 5.02 7.87
CA ALA A 80 -6.07 4.25 8.60
C ALA A 80 -6.56 3.80 9.99
N LYS A 81 -7.30 4.67 10.70
CA LYS A 81 -7.89 4.34 12.00
C LYS A 81 -9.06 3.36 11.90
N GLU A 82 -9.87 3.48 10.85
CA GLU A 82 -11.03 2.62 10.62
C GLU A 82 -10.62 1.21 10.17
N GLU A 83 -9.65 1.12 9.26
CA GLU A 83 -9.36 -0.11 8.53
C GLU A 83 -8.12 -0.86 9.04
N GLY A 84 -7.34 -0.24 9.93
CA GLY A 84 -6.10 -0.81 10.43
C GLY A 84 -4.91 -0.61 9.50
N PRO A 85 -3.86 -1.46 9.59
CA PRO A 85 -2.63 -1.30 8.84
C PRO A 85 -2.87 -1.23 7.33
N SER A 86 -2.24 -0.27 6.65
CA SER A 86 -2.48 0.00 5.22
C SER A 86 -1.32 0.74 4.60
N LEU A 87 -1.17 0.63 3.28
CA LEU A 87 -0.32 1.51 2.49
C LEU A 87 -1.19 2.57 1.80
N PHE A 88 -0.62 3.72 1.49
CA PHE A 88 -1.29 4.81 0.80
C PHE A 88 -0.37 5.38 -0.27
N VAL A 89 -0.93 5.61 -1.46
CA VAL A 89 -0.32 6.41 -2.53
C VAL A 89 -1.14 7.68 -2.63
N PHE A 90 -0.51 8.86 -2.51
CA PHE A 90 -1.28 10.10 -2.49
C PHE A 90 -0.53 11.28 -3.08
N ARG A 91 -1.30 12.23 -3.60
CA ARG A 91 -0.81 13.40 -4.31
C ARG A 91 -0.53 14.58 -3.35
N ILE A 92 0.68 15.14 -3.42
CA ILE A 92 1.15 16.21 -2.51
C ILE A 92 1.22 17.59 -3.17
N ASP A 93 1.45 17.69 -4.48
CA ASP A 93 1.54 18.94 -5.27
C ASP A 93 2.29 20.08 -4.54
N LEU A 94 3.59 19.93 -4.30
CA LEU A 94 4.42 21.00 -3.71
C LEU A 94 4.78 22.06 -4.75
N ARG A 95 4.91 21.68 -6.03
CA ARG A 95 5.18 22.59 -7.16
C ARG A 95 4.01 22.61 -8.15
N SER A 96 3.71 23.78 -8.72
CA SER A 96 2.49 24.02 -9.52
C SER A 96 2.43 23.30 -10.88
N ASN A 97 3.51 22.68 -11.34
CA ASN A 97 3.65 22.31 -12.76
C ASN A 97 3.68 20.80 -13.03
N SER A 98 3.68 19.95 -12.00
CA SER A 98 3.66 18.49 -12.16
C SER A 98 3.07 17.82 -10.93
N PRO A 99 2.17 16.83 -11.08
CA PRO A 99 1.71 16.01 -9.96
C PRO A 99 2.89 15.37 -9.23
N GLU A 100 3.01 15.65 -7.94
CA GLU A 100 3.98 15.00 -7.06
C GLU A 100 3.25 13.99 -6.19
N TRP A 101 3.84 12.81 -6.05
CA TRP A 101 3.26 11.68 -5.32
C TRP A 101 4.11 11.31 -4.11
N ALA A 102 3.46 10.78 -3.09
CA ALA A 102 4.08 10.26 -1.89
C ALA A 102 3.47 8.91 -1.53
N LEU A 103 4.25 8.13 -0.79
CA LEU A 103 3.91 6.83 -0.26
C LEU A 103 3.88 6.92 1.27
N LEU A 104 2.88 6.31 1.88
CA LEU A 104 2.76 6.25 3.34
C LEU A 104 2.36 4.85 3.77
N VAL A 105 3.00 4.33 4.81
CA VAL A 105 2.55 3.15 5.54
C VAL A 105 2.02 3.56 6.89
N TRP A 106 0.81 3.11 7.20
CA TRP A 106 0.25 3.14 8.55
C TRP A 106 0.40 1.73 9.15
N ALA A 107 1.24 1.61 10.17
CA ALA A 107 1.49 0.36 10.88
C ALA A 107 1.53 0.62 12.40
N PRO A 108 0.36 0.78 13.04
CA PRO A 108 0.26 1.32 14.39
C PRO A 108 0.93 0.43 15.44
N LYS A 109 1.82 1.01 16.24
CA LYS A 109 2.56 0.28 17.29
C LYS A 109 1.65 -0.30 18.39
N SER A 110 0.45 0.24 18.54
CA SER A 110 -0.55 -0.19 19.53
C SER A 110 -1.26 -1.50 19.16
N SER A 111 -1.27 -1.90 17.88
CA SER A 111 -2.01 -3.08 17.42
C SER A 111 -1.16 -4.10 16.66
N LEU A 112 0.10 -3.79 16.35
CA LEU A 112 1.01 -4.67 15.63
C LEU A 112 2.27 -4.97 16.43
N SER A 113 2.81 -6.18 16.28
CA SER A 113 4.15 -6.55 16.72
C SER A 113 5.24 -5.89 15.87
N VAL A 114 6.49 -5.98 16.33
CA VAL A 114 7.66 -5.48 15.56
C VAL A 114 7.76 -6.18 14.20
N ALA A 115 7.53 -7.49 14.17
CA ALA A 115 7.63 -8.28 12.94
C ALA A 115 6.54 -7.91 11.92
N GLU A 116 5.30 -7.73 12.37
CA GLU A 116 4.21 -7.29 11.50
C GLU A 116 4.45 -5.89 10.96
N ARG A 117 4.95 -4.96 11.77
CA ARG A 117 5.33 -3.63 11.26
C ARG A 117 6.44 -3.71 10.22
N ALA A 118 7.46 -4.53 10.45
CA ALA A 118 8.53 -4.75 9.48
C ALA A 118 8.01 -5.30 8.15
N PHE A 119 6.98 -6.17 8.18
CA PHE A 119 6.31 -6.65 6.98
C PHE A 119 5.67 -5.50 6.17
N TYR A 120 4.90 -4.60 6.80
CA TYR A 120 4.31 -3.47 6.09
C TYR A 120 5.35 -2.44 5.61
N PHE A 121 6.41 -2.21 6.39
CA PHE A 121 7.49 -1.31 6.00
C PHE A 121 8.25 -1.82 4.77
N THR A 122 8.50 -3.13 4.74
CA THR A 122 9.14 -3.79 3.58
C THR A 122 8.22 -3.72 2.36
N ALA A 123 6.90 -3.88 2.54
CA ALA A 123 5.92 -3.73 1.47
C ALA A 123 5.92 -2.31 0.87
N LEU A 124 6.01 -1.26 1.70
CA LEU A 124 6.11 0.12 1.23
C LEU A 124 7.38 0.36 0.42
N SER A 125 8.53 -0.07 0.95
CA SER A 125 9.83 0.09 0.28
C SER A 125 9.86 -0.67 -1.05
N TRP A 126 9.28 -1.87 -1.10
CA TRP A 126 9.13 -2.62 -2.34
C TRP A 126 8.22 -1.90 -3.34
N LEU A 127 7.07 -1.40 -2.88
CA LEU A 127 6.13 -0.63 -3.72
C LEU A 127 6.81 0.61 -4.31
N SER A 128 7.62 1.31 -3.51
CA SER A 128 8.38 2.49 -3.94
C SER A 128 9.32 2.19 -5.12
N SER A 129 9.95 1.00 -5.13
CA SER A 129 10.78 0.56 -6.26
C SER A 129 9.99 0.38 -7.57
N SER A 130 8.66 0.30 -7.50
CA SER A 130 7.81 0.27 -8.69
C SER A 130 7.59 1.68 -9.29
N PHE A 131 8.01 2.77 -8.63
CA PHE A 131 7.84 4.14 -9.10
C PHE A 131 9.08 4.74 -9.81
N VAL A 132 10.11 3.94 -10.12
CA VAL A 132 11.47 4.39 -10.54
C VAL A 132 11.49 5.38 -11.72
N ASP A 133 10.48 5.39 -12.60
CA ASP A 133 10.40 6.31 -13.75
C ASP A 133 9.71 7.66 -13.44
N THR A 134 9.12 7.78 -12.25
CA THR A 134 8.55 9.03 -11.72
C THR A 134 9.48 9.56 -10.64
N ASN A 135 9.60 10.88 -10.47
CA ASN A 135 10.38 11.46 -9.36
C ASN A 135 10.12 10.66 -8.07
N LEU A 136 11.16 10.02 -7.53
CA LEU A 136 11.05 9.05 -6.44
C LEU A 136 10.08 9.56 -5.37
N PRO A 137 8.95 8.86 -5.14
CA PRO A 137 7.93 9.36 -4.23
C PRO A 137 8.51 9.39 -2.82
N ARG A 138 8.15 10.44 -2.06
CA ARG A 138 8.56 10.52 -0.65
C ARG A 138 7.87 9.42 0.14
N GLU A 139 8.63 8.66 0.90
CA GLU A 139 8.12 7.60 1.77
C GLU A 139 7.90 8.13 3.20
N PHE A 140 6.79 7.74 3.82
CA PHE A 140 6.45 8.05 5.20
C PHE A 140 6.10 6.77 5.97
N TYR A 141 6.85 6.51 7.05
CA TYR A 141 6.68 5.35 7.91
C TYR A 141 5.99 5.77 9.21
N VAL A 142 4.69 5.51 9.31
CA VAL A 142 3.84 6.06 10.38
C VAL A 142 3.35 4.94 11.29
N THR A 143 3.73 5.02 12.56
CA THR A 143 3.35 4.10 13.64
C THR A 143 2.44 4.73 14.70
N GLU A 144 2.32 6.05 14.67
CA GLU A 144 1.38 6.82 15.48
C GLU A 144 0.98 8.13 14.79
N GLU A 145 -0.16 8.69 15.17
CA GLU A 145 -0.73 9.89 14.51
C GLU A 145 0.21 11.10 14.53
N ALA A 146 1.03 11.25 15.59
CA ALA A 146 2.00 12.34 15.70
C ALA A 146 3.10 12.29 14.61
N GLU A 147 3.28 11.15 13.95
CA GLU A 147 4.25 10.94 12.86
C GLU A 147 3.65 11.23 11.48
N MET A 148 2.35 11.59 11.40
CA MET A 148 1.72 11.96 10.14
C MET A 148 2.44 13.16 9.51
N PRO A 149 2.72 13.11 8.20
CA PRO A 149 3.52 14.14 7.55
C PRO A 149 2.83 15.51 7.60
N VAL A 150 3.62 16.55 7.83
CA VAL A 150 3.16 17.94 7.80
C VAL A 150 3.81 18.65 6.63
N PHE A 151 3.01 19.04 5.64
CA PHE A 151 3.47 19.85 4.51
C PHE A 151 3.44 21.33 4.90
N LYS A 152 4.58 21.88 5.33
CA LYS A 152 4.73 23.32 5.60
C LYS A 152 4.89 24.10 4.30
N TRP A 153 4.29 25.29 4.24
CA TRP A 153 4.54 26.27 3.18
C TRP A 153 5.93 26.88 3.38
N THR A 154 6.73 26.94 2.32
CA THR A 154 7.85 27.87 2.18
C THR A 154 7.50 28.88 1.12
#